data_AF-A0A0A9AGU3-F1
#
_entry.id   AF-A0A0A9AGU3-F1
#
_cell.length_a   1.000
_cell.length_b   1.000
_cell.length_c   1.000
_cell.angle_alpha   90.00
_cell.angle_beta   90.00
_cell.angle_gamma   90.00
#
_symmetry.space_group_name_H-M   'P 1'
#
loop_
_entity.id
_entity.type
_entity.pdbx_description
1 polymer ?
#
loop_
_entity_poly.entity_id
_entity_poly.type
_entity_poly.pdbx_seq_one_letter_code
_entity_poly.pdbx_strand_id
1 'polypeptide(L)'
;MQCYLQTKGLDVWRVIESGMRTRAPNQERQYDSMMKSILLLFLSIEIFNRVYAHDNAHDIWTNLVEIHKDYKDVHNQRYHVLMSEFNEIKQLTDENANDMFSRLNVIVNKINGLYVKKLEDGEVVRKIIHSSRQA
;
A
#
# COMPACT_ATOMS: atom_id res chain seq x y z
N MET A 1 -7.57 -8.99 -6.65
CA MET A 1 -8.26 -10.05 -5.88
C MET A 1 -9.77 -10.05 -6.11
N GLN A 2 -10.44 -8.91 -5.99
CA GLN A 2 -11.89 -8.78 -6.18
C GLN A 2 -12.46 -9.48 -7.43
N CYS A 3 -11.91 -9.20 -8.63
CA CYS A 3 -12.39 -9.84 -9.86
C CYS A 3 -12.30 -11.38 -9.83
N TYR A 4 -11.28 -11.95 -9.17
CA TYR A 4 -11.14 -13.41 -9.04
C TYR A 4 -12.18 -14.01 -8.07
N LEU A 5 -12.54 -13.28 -7.01
CA LEU A 5 -13.56 -13.76 -6.07
C LEU A 5 -14.95 -13.69 -6.69
N GLN A 6 -15.24 -12.66 -7.48
CA GLN A 6 -16.49 -12.52 -8.21
C GLN A 6 -16.70 -13.64 -9.24
N THR A 7 -15.64 -14.17 -9.87
CA THR A 7 -15.76 -15.29 -10.81
C THR A 7 -16.10 -16.62 -10.13
N LYS A 8 -15.95 -16.74 -8.81
CA LYS A 8 -16.40 -17.92 -8.04
C LYS A 8 -17.90 -17.93 -7.78
N GLY A 9 -18.58 -16.80 -8.02
CA GLY A 9 -20.04 -16.67 -7.91
C GLY A 9 -20.44 -15.41 -7.13
N LEU A 10 -21.49 -14.73 -7.59
CA LEU A 10 -21.98 -13.50 -6.95
C LEU A 10 -22.49 -13.74 -5.52
N ASP A 11 -23.13 -14.89 -5.27
CA ASP A 11 -23.55 -15.27 -3.92
C ASP A 11 -22.36 -15.50 -2.98
N VAL A 12 -21.23 -15.94 -3.53
CA VAL A 12 -20.01 -16.18 -2.76
C VAL A 12 -19.33 -14.84 -2.43
N TRP A 13 -19.28 -13.92 -3.38
CA TRP A 13 -18.84 -12.54 -3.15
C TRP A 13 -19.69 -11.86 -2.06
N ARG A 14 -21.01 -12.02 -2.09
CA ARG A 14 -21.92 -11.43 -1.11
C ARG A 14 -21.63 -11.86 0.32
N VAL A 15 -21.24 -13.13 0.55
CA VAL A 15 -20.88 -13.61 1.90
C VAL A 15 -19.65 -12.89 2.43
N ILE A 16 -18.67 -12.59 1.56
CA ILE A 16 -17.45 -11.87 1.94
C ILE A 16 -17.76 -10.38 2.16
N GLU A 17 -18.63 -9.78 1.35
CA GLU A 17 -18.93 -8.35 1.41
C GLU A 17 -19.87 -8.00 2.57
N SER A 18 -20.88 -8.83 2.85
CA SER A 18 -21.95 -8.53 3.81
C SER A 18 -22.03 -9.47 5.00
N GLY A 19 -21.15 -10.47 5.07
CA GLY A 19 -21.21 -11.52 6.09
C GLY A 19 -22.26 -12.61 5.79
N MET A 20 -22.17 -13.71 6.55
CA MET A 20 -23.17 -14.76 6.56
C MET A 20 -24.47 -14.28 7.22
N ARG A 21 -25.62 -14.75 6.73
CA ARG A 21 -26.91 -14.48 7.40
C ARG A 21 -27.01 -15.23 8.72
N THR A 22 -27.75 -14.69 9.69
CA THR A 22 -27.93 -15.28 11.05
C THR A 22 -28.53 -16.69 11.01
N ARG A 23 -29.31 -17.01 9.97
CA ARG A 23 -29.76 -18.38 9.64
C ARG A 23 -29.19 -18.80 8.28
N ALA A 24 -27.86 -18.81 8.19
CA ALA A 24 -27.15 -19.21 6.99
C ALA A 24 -27.51 -20.65 6.60
N PRO A 25 -27.99 -20.88 5.37
CA PRO A 25 -28.08 -22.21 4.80
C PRO A 25 -26.70 -22.89 4.81
N ASN A 26 -26.64 -24.22 4.82
CA ASN A 26 -25.38 -24.98 4.76
C ASN A 26 -24.46 -24.51 3.61
N GLN A 27 -25.06 -24.04 2.52
CA GLN A 27 -24.39 -23.48 1.36
C GLN A 27 -23.62 -22.17 1.67
N GLU A 28 -24.16 -21.25 2.48
CA GLU A 28 -23.43 -20.03 2.87
C GLU A 28 -22.23 -20.35 3.78
N ARG A 29 -22.32 -21.39 4.63
CA ARG A 29 -21.16 -21.84 5.44
C ARG A 29 -20.05 -22.45 4.57
N GLN A 30 -20.44 -23.16 3.51
CA GLN A 30 -19.48 -23.68 2.53
C GLN A 30 -18.79 -22.53 1.78
N TYR A 31 -19.54 -21.50 1.40
CA TYR A 31 -19.01 -20.28 0.79
C TYR A 31 -18.04 -19.55 1.70
N ASP A 32 -18.40 -19.39 2.97
CA ASP A 32 -17.54 -18.79 3.98
C ASP A 32 -16.22 -19.56 4.13
N SER A 33 -16.29 -20.88 4.33
CA SER A 33 -15.10 -21.73 4.47
C SER A 33 -14.21 -21.71 3.24
N MET A 34 -14.82 -21.78 2.04
CA MET A 34 -14.11 -21.69 0.77
C MET A 34 -13.38 -20.35 0.64
N MET A 35 -14.07 -19.25 0.94
CA MET A 35 -13.49 -17.92 0.79
C MET A 35 -12.41 -17.65 1.83
N LYS A 36 -12.58 -18.13 3.06
CA LYS A 36 -11.55 -18.10 4.09
C LYS A 36 -10.26 -18.76 3.60
N SER A 37 -10.36 -19.98 3.04
CA SER A 37 -9.21 -20.68 2.46
C SER A 37 -8.58 -19.90 1.32
N ILE A 38 -9.37 -19.38 0.39
CA ILE A 38 -8.86 -18.62 -0.76
C ILE A 38 -8.16 -17.35 -0.31
N LEU A 39 -8.78 -16.57 0.58
CA LEU A 39 -8.22 -15.32 1.09
C LEU A 39 -6.84 -15.57 1.71
N LEU A 40 -6.76 -16.55 2.63
CA LEU A 40 -5.53 -16.87 3.35
C LEU A 40 -4.40 -17.38 2.44
N LEU A 41 -4.72 -18.11 1.37
CA LEU A 41 -3.72 -18.64 0.42
C LEU A 41 -2.97 -17.55 -0.36
N PHE A 42 -3.56 -16.37 -0.52
CA PHE A 42 -2.96 -15.26 -1.27
C PHE A 42 -2.17 -14.29 -0.39
N LEU A 43 -2.08 -14.53 0.92
CA LEU A 43 -1.42 -13.60 1.85
C LEU A 43 0.07 -13.92 2.03
N SER A 44 0.85 -12.87 2.23
CA SER A 44 2.20 -13.03 2.81
C SER A 44 2.08 -13.53 4.24
N ILE A 45 3.14 -14.17 4.75
CA ILE A 45 3.15 -14.72 6.12
C ILE A 45 2.88 -13.65 7.19
N GLU A 46 3.33 -12.42 6.96
CA GLU A 46 3.10 -11.30 7.86
C GLU A 46 1.61 -10.93 7.95
N ILE A 47 0.95 -10.77 6.80
CA ILE A 47 -0.47 -10.42 6.75
C ILE A 47 -1.31 -11.60 7.23
N PHE A 48 -0.94 -12.83 6.86
CA PHE A 48 -1.59 -14.05 7.33
C PHE A 48 -1.64 -14.10 8.86
N ASN A 49 -0.50 -13.91 9.53
CA ASN A 49 -0.40 -13.96 10.99
C ASN A 49 -1.27 -12.93 11.71
N ARG A 50 -1.63 -11.83 11.03
CA ARG A 50 -2.54 -10.80 11.57
C ARG A 50 -4.01 -11.18 11.46
N VAL A 51 -4.39 -11.91 10.41
CA VAL A 51 -5.82 -12.10 10.06
C VAL A 51 -6.32 -13.54 10.21
N TYR A 52 -5.45 -14.55 10.30
CA TYR A 52 -5.85 -15.97 10.28
C TYR A 52 -6.80 -16.39 11.41
N ALA A 53 -6.75 -15.69 12.55
CA ALA A 53 -7.53 -16.00 13.74
C ALA A 53 -9.00 -15.57 13.65
N HIS A 54 -9.40 -14.80 12.63
CA HIS A 54 -10.80 -14.40 12.46
C HIS A 54 -11.68 -15.60 12.12
N ASP A 55 -12.92 -15.57 12.61
CA ASP A 55 -13.81 -16.72 12.54
C ASP A 55 -14.38 -16.96 11.13
N ASN A 56 -14.71 -15.90 10.41
CA ASN A 56 -15.36 -15.96 9.10
C ASN A 56 -14.58 -15.17 8.03
N ALA A 57 -14.90 -15.42 6.75
CA ALA A 57 -14.22 -14.81 5.62
C ALA A 57 -14.51 -13.30 5.50
N HIS A 58 -15.66 -12.84 5.98
CA HIS A 58 -16.03 -11.42 5.97
C HIS A 58 -15.11 -10.61 6.87
N ASP A 59 -14.86 -11.07 8.10
CA ASP A 59 -13.97 -10.40 9.04
C ASP A 59 -12.53 -10.34 8.53
N ILE A 60 -12.04 -11.43 7.92
CA ILE A 60 -10.74 -11.45 7.24
C ILE A 60 -10.71 -10.39 6.14
N TRP A 61 -11.72 -10.35 5.28
CA TRP A 61 -11.79 -9.40 4.18
C TRP A 61 -11.83 -7.95 4.66
N THR A 62 -12.67 -7.64 5.64
CA THR A 62 -12.79 -6.30 6.23
C THR A 62 -11.45 -5.86 6.82
N ASN A 63 -10.79 -6.73 7.60
CA ASN A 63 -9.48 -6.43 8.18
C ASN A 63 -8.40 -6.25 7.08
N LEU A 64 -8.41 -7.06 6.02
CA LEU A 64 -7.50 -6.88 4.88
C LEU A 64 -7.71 -5.52 4.18
N VAL A 65 -8.97 -5.08 4.04
CA VAL A 65 -9.29 -3.76 3.49
C VAL A 65 -8.77 -2.65 4.41
N GLU A 66 -8.89 -2.79 5.72
CA GLU A 66 -8.34 -1.85 6.71
C GLU A 66 -6.81 -1.80 6.67
N ILE A 67 -6.13 -2.95 6.72
CA ILE A 67 -4.66 -3.03 6.59
C ILE A 67 -4.19 -2.34 5.31
N HIS A 68 -4.90 -2.55 4.19
CA HIS A 68 -4.54 -1.91 2.92
C HIS A 68 -4.78 -0.40 2.91
N LYS A 69 -5.82 0.08 3.61
CA LYS A 69 -6.05 1.52 3.81
C LYS A 69 -4.95 2.12 4.67
N ASP A 70 -4.63 1.50 5.80
CA ASP A 70 -3.55 1.96 6.69
C ASP A 70 -2.22 2.02 5.94
N TYR A 71 -1.91 1.03 5.10
CA TYR A 71 -0.72 1.05 4.26
C TYR A 71 -0.70 2.26 3.32
N LYS A 72 -1.82 2.56 2.66
CA LYS A 72 -1.94 3.75 1.80
C LYS A 72 -1.79 5.04 2.58
N ASP A 73 -2.37 5.14 3.76
CA ASP A 73 -2.30 6.35 4.59
C ASP A 73 -0.88 6.57 5.11
N VAL A 74 -0.20 5.51 5.57
CA VAL A 74 1.22 5.57 5.95
C VAL A 74 2.10 5.94 4.77
N HIS A 75 1.82 5.41 3.58
CA HIS A 75 2.54 5.77 2.35
C HIS A 75 2.33 7.23 1.97
N ASN A 76 1.10 7.73 2.03
CA ASN A 76 0.78 9.13 1.76
C ASN A 76 1.46 10.08 2.77
N GLN A 77 1.42 9.74 4.06
CA GLN A 77 2.06 10.55 5.10
C GLN A 77 3.58 10.59 4.91
N ARG A 78 4.22 9.45 4.64
CA ARG A 78 5.65 9.38 4.30
C ARG A 78 5.98 10.14 3.03
N TYR A 79 5.09 10.10 2.03
CA TYR A 79 5.26 10.86 0.79
C TYR A 79 5.35 12.36 1.07
N HIS A 80 4.45 12.91 1.89
CA HIS A 80 4.48 14.32 2.24
C HIS A 80 5.75 14.73 2.99
N VAL A 81 6.23 13.91 3.93
CA VAL A 81 7.49 14.16 4.65
C VAL A 81 8.68 14.18 3.69
N LEU A 82 8.82 13.16 2.84
CA LEU A 82 9.90 13.09 1.86
C LEU A 82 9.80 14.19 0.80
N MET A 83 8.59 14.60 0.42
CA MET A 83 8.40 15.71 -0.51
C MET A 83 8.83 17.04 0.11
N SER A 84 8.64 17.25 1.42
CA SER A 84 9.21 18.40 2.13
C SER A 84 10.74 18.36 2.10
N GLU A 85 11.33 17.21 2.40
CA GLU A 85 12.79 17.02 2.36
C GLU A 85 13.36 17.25 0.94
N PHE A 86 12.68 16.73 -0.09
CA PHE A 86 13.00 17.01 -1.48
C PHE A 86 12.93 18.51 -1.77
N ASN A 87 11.89 19.20 -1.29
CA ASN A 87 11.70 20.63 -1.51
C ASN A 87 12.72 21.51 -0.80
N GLU A 88 13.25 21.08 0.34
CA GLU A 88 14.21 21.84 1.15
C GLU A 88 15.68 21.55 0.80
N ILE A 89 15.93 20.57 -0.08
CA ILE A 89 17.29 20.19 -0.44
C ILE A 89 18.04 21.36 -1.08
N LYS A 90 19.26 21.59 -0.60
CA LYS A 90 20.22 22.59 -1.07
C LYS A 90 21.62 22.04 -0.88
N GLN A 91 22.57 22.53 -1.68
CA GLN A 91 23.96 22.15 -1.47
C GLN A 91 24.46 22.71 -0.12
N LEU A 92 25.06 21.88 0.71
CA LEU A 92 25.75 22.27 1.94
C LEU A 92 27.13 22.88 1.65
N THR A 93 27.64 23.66 2.60
CA THR A 93 28.93 24.36 2.48
C THR A 93 30.13 23.42 2.46
N ASP A 94 30.01 22.24 3.08
CA ASP A 94 31.03 21.21 3.22
C ASP A 94 30.81 20.02 2.28
N GLU A 95 29.78 20.07 1.42
CA GLU A 95 29.47 19.01 0.47
C GLU A 95 29.78 19.42 -0.97
N ASN A 96 30.31 18.49 -1.76
CA ASN A 96 30.45 18.70 -3.19
C ASN A 96 29.11 18.40 -3.91
N ALA A 97 29.01 18.81 -5.17
CA ALA A 97 27.78 18.60 -5.96
C ALA A 97 27.39 17.12 -6.09
N ASN A 98 28.37 16.20 -6.17
CA ASN A 98 28.11 14.77 -6.29
C ASN A 98 27.51 14.18 -5.00
N ASP A 99 27.93 14.67 -3.84
CA ASP A 99 27.37 14.28 -2.54
C ASP A 99 25.91 14.76 -2.42
N MET A 100 25.65 16.01 -2.82
CA MET A 100 24.28 16.55 -2.89
C MET A 100 23.40 15.73 -3.85
N PHE A 101 23.90 15.35 -5.04
CA PHE A 101 23.17 14.50 -5.98
C PHE A 101 22.88 13.11 -5.44
N SER A 102 23.83 12.53 -4.72
CA SER A 102 23.65 11.22 -4.08
C SER A 102 22.51 11.26 -3.06
N ARG A 103 22.47 12.31 -2.22
CA ARG A 103 21.36 12.54 -1.29
C ARG A 103 20.02 12.75 -2.00
N LEU A 104 19.99 13.56 -3.05
CA LEU A 104 18.79 13.78 -3.85
C LEU A 104 18.25 12.47 -4.44
N ASN A 105 19.12 11.65 -5.02
CA ASN A 105 18.75 10.36 -5.59
C ASN A 105 18.17 9.40 -4.54
N VAL A 106 18.71 9.39 -3.32
CA VAL A 106 18.14 8.61 -2.22
C VAL A 106 16.71 9.07 -1.91
N ILE A 107 16.46 10.37 -1.83
CA ILE A 107 15.11 10.92 -1.57
C ILE A 107 14.16 10.58 -2.73
N VAL A 108 14.58 10.78 -3.98
CA VAL A 108 13.78 10.45 -5.18
C VAL A 108 13.42 8.96 -5.21
N ASN A 109 14.37 8.07 -4.94
CA ASN A 109 14.13 6.63 -4.89
C ASN A 109 13.15 6.25 -3.78
N LYS A 110 13.27 6.86 -2.59
CA LYS A 110 12.31 6.66 -1.49
C LYS A 110 10.91 7.13 -1.89
N ILE A 111 10.77 8.31 -2.50
CA ILE A 111 9.48 8.85 -2.96
C ILE A 111 8.85 7.92 -4.00
N ASN A 112 9.62 7.52 -5.01
CA ASN A 112 9.15 6.62 -6.07
C ASN A 112 8.76 5.24 -5.53
N GLY A 113 9.45 4.76 -4.48
CA GLY A 113 9.13 3.49 -3.80
C GLY A 113 7.85 3.51 -2.96
N LEU A 114 7.23 4.67 -2.72
CA LEU A 114 5.94 4.74 -2.02
C LEU A 114 4.73 4.51 -2.94
N TYR A 115 4.93 4.51 -4.26
CA TYR A 115 3.87 4.31 -5.26
C TYR A 115 2.68 5.29 -5.16
N VAL A 116 2.87 6.47 -4.56
CA VAL A 116 1.86 7.53 -4.46
C VAL A 116 1.84 8.38 -5.73
N LYS A 117 2.95 9.09 -6.00
CA LYS A 117 3.20 9.82 -7.24
C LYS A 117 4.67 9.69 -7.59
N LYS A 118 4.98 9.24 -8.79
CA LYS A 118 6.36 9.18 -9.29
C LYS A 118 6.85 10.59 -9.62
N LEU A 119 8.07 10.91 -9.21
CA LEU A 119 8.74 12.12 -9.64
C LEU A 119 9.25 11.95 -11.07
N GLU A 120 8.96 12.92 -11.94
CA GLU A 120 9.45 12.93 -13.30
C GLU A 120 10.89 13.46 -13.36
N ASP A 121 11.68 12.97 -14.32
CA ASP A 121 13.07 13.40 -14.50
C ASP A 121 13.19 14.93 -14.65
N GLY A 122 12.21 15.56 -15.29
CA GLY A 122 12.15 17.03 -15.42
C GLY A 122 11.91 17.76 -14.09
N GLU A 123 11.20 17.17 -13.13
CA GLU A 123 11.06 17.72 -11.77
C GLU A 123 12.38 17.61 -11.01
N VAL A 124 13.07 16.47 -11.13
CA VAL A 124 14.37 16.23 -10.49
C VAL A 124 15.46 17.14 -11.06
N VAL A 125 15.57 17.26 -12.39
CA VAL A 125 16.55 18.13 -13.06
C VAL A 125 16.33 19.59 -12.70
N ARG A 126 15.06 20.05 -12.67
CA ARG A 126 14.76 21.40 -12.19
C ARG A 126 15.22 21.56 -10.74
N LYS A 127 15.01 20.56 -9.89
CA LYS A 127 15.43 20.65 -8.49
C LYS A 127 16.94 20.80 -8.35
N ILE A 128 17.71 19.99 -9.06
CA ILE A 128 19.17 20.09 -9.16
C ILE A 128 19.61 21.52 -9.47
N ILE A 129 19.06 22.12 -10.53
CA ILE A 129 19.46 23.45 -10.98
C ILE A 129 19.18 24.53 -9.92
N HIS A 130 18.05 24.43 -9.22
CA HIS A 130 17.67 25.42 -8.20
C HIS A 130 18.48 25.25 -6.92
N SER A 131 18.70 24.02 -6.47
CA SER A 131 19.43 23.70 -5.24
C SER A 131 20.93 24.04 -5.34
N SER A 132 21.52 23.97 -6.54
CA SER A 132 22.91 24.39 -6.79
C SER A 132 23.09 25.90 -6.97
N ARG A 133 22.01 26.66 -7.21
CA ARG A 133 22.07 28.14 -7.35
C ARG A 133 21.94 28.88 -6.01
N GLN A 134 21.51 28.18 -4.96
CA GLN A 134 21.29 28.73 -3.62
C GLN A 134 22.44 28.42 -2.65
N ALA A 135 23.54 27.86 -3.17
CA ALA A 135 24.74 27.47 -2.44
C ALA A 135 25.80 28.58 -2.44
#